data_AF-A0A3S3RV16-F1
#
_entry.id   AF-A0A3S3RV16-F1
#
_cell.length_a   1.000
_cell.length_b   1.000
_cell.length_c   1.000
_cell.angle_alpha   90.00
_cell.angle_beta   90.00
_cell.angle_gamma   90.00
#
_symmetry.space_group_name_H-M   'P 1'
#
loop_
_entity.id
_entity.type
_entity.pdbx_description
1 polymer ?
#
loop_
_entity_poly.entity_id
_entity_poly.type
_entity_poly.pdbx_seq_one_letter_code
_entity_poly.pdbx_strand_id
1 'polypeptide(L)'
;MPEQVGHRMIYPAQPGYMASRAREMIRNGVHLIGGCCGTAPSHIQEFRSALKIKPVRVRIQDVKIKEEVQEDIIPEPQNGGFLESLQPGRLPIIVELDPPTHLDAEPVLEGAERLAEAGVDAISLGENPLAILRAGNLGVASLIRQRTGVQTIIHQTGRDLNALGIQSRMMEAHLLGIEAVLAVSGDSAAGTDQPG
;
A
#
# COMPACT_ATOMS: atom_id res chain seq x y z
N MET A 1 20.76 7.81 -18.36
CA MET A 1 19.62 7.00 -17.87
C MET A 1 19.24 7.49 -16.48
N PRO A 2 18.06 7.14 -15.93
CA PRO A 2 17.76 7.43 -14.53
C PRO A 2 18.83 6.79 -13.63
N GLU A 3 19.23 7.51 -12.60
CA GLU A 3 20.24 7.10 -11.64
C GLU A 3 19.59 7.02 -10.25
N GLN A 4 19.83 5.93 -9.54
CA GLN A 4 19.35 5.77 -8.18
C GLN A 4 20.41 6.33 -7.22
N VAL A 5 20.06 7.40 -6.49
CA VAL A 5 20.92 8.01 -5.47
C VAL A 5 20.20 7.90 -4.13
N GLY A 6 20.64 6.93 -3.31
CA GLY A 6 19.94 6.53 -2.09
C GLY A 6 18.56 5.93 -2.38
N HIS A 7 17.51 6.48 -1.77
CA HIS A 7 16.11 6.08 -1.99
C HIS A 7 15.39 6.92 -3.05
N ARG A 8 16.11 7.75 -3.83
CA ARG A 8 15.51 8.63 -4.84
C ARG A 8 16.01 8.28 -6.23
N MET A 9 15.08 8.28 -7.18
CA MET A 9 15.40 8.20 -8.62
C MET A 9 15.68 9.61 -9.13
N ILE A 10 16.88 9.84 -9.64
CA ILE A 10 17.33 11.10 -10.23
C ILE A 10 17.39 10.94 -11.75
N TYR A 11 16.85 11.91 -12.48
CA TYR A 11 16.93 11.96 -13.95
C TYR A 11 17.97 13.01 -14.35
N PRO A 12 19.24 12.63 -14.57
CA PRO A 12 20.34 13.58 -14.77
C PRO A 12 20.27 14.32 -16.13
N ALA A 13 19.39 13.88 -17.02
CA ALA A 13 19.21 14.47 -18.33
C ALA A 13 18.64 15.88 -18.23
N GLN A 14 19.53 16.86 -18.35
CA GLN A 14 19.17 18.28 -18.32
C GLN A 14 18.27 18.66 -19.51
N PRO A 15 17.38 19.65 -19.35
CA PRO A 15 16.50 20.14 -20.41
C PRO A 15 17.19 20.35 -21.77
N GLY A 16 18.34 21.04 -21.77
CA GLY A 16 19.07 21.35 -23.01
C GLY A 16 19.60 20.11 -23.73
N TYR A 17 20.08 19.11 -22.97
CA TYR A 17 20.52 17.85 -23.54
C TYR A 17 19.35 17.12 -24.22
N MET A 18 18.21 16.98 -23.54
CA MET A 18 17.03 16.34 -24.11
C MET A 18 16.52 17.09 -25.34
N ALA A 19 16.59 18.43 -25.34
CA ALA A 19 16.18 19.25 -26.48
C ALA A 19 17.09 19.02 -27.71
N SER A 20 18.40 18.86 -27.50
CA SER A 20 19.33 18.52 -28.58
C SER A 20 19.02 17.16 -29.22
N ARG A 21 18.66 16.16 -28.40
CA ARG A 21 18.26 14.82 -28.88
C ARG A 21 16.92 14.82 -29.58
N ALA A 22 15.95 15.56 -29.06
CA ALA A 22 14.67 15.76 -29.73
C ALA A 22 14.85 16.40 -31.12
N ARG A 23 15.78 17.34 -31.28
CA ARG A 23 16.12 17.93 -32.59
C ARG A 23 16.67 16.90 -33.57
N GLU A 24 17.55 16.03 -33.09
CA GLU A 24 18.13 14.94 -33.88
C GLU A 24 17.04 13.93 -34.31
N MET A 25 16.13 13.56 -33.40
CA MET A 25 14.99 12.70 -33.71
C MET A 25 14.09 13.29 -34.80
N ILE A 26 13.77 14.59 -34.70
CA ILE A 26 12.97 15.29 -35.73
C ILE A 26 13.68 15.26 -37.10
N ARG A 27 15.00 15.49 -37.14
CA ARG A 27 15.79 15.41 -38.38
C ARG A 27 15.76 14.02 -39.01
N ASN A 28 15.59 12.97 -38.21
CA ASN A 28 15.45 11.59 -38.65
C ASN A 28 14.00 11.17 -38.93
N GLY A 29 13.05 12.11 -39.00
CA GLY A 29 11.68 11.85 -39.42
C GLY A 29 10.70 11.48 -38.29
N VAL A 30 11.08 11.68 -37.02
CA VAL A 30 10.14 11.53 -35.90
C VAL A 30 9.18 12.72 -35.86
N HIS A 31 7.87 12.43 -35.87
CA HIS A 31 6.80 13.44 -35.85
C HIS A 31 6.05 13.51 -34.51
N LEU A 32 6.34 12.63 -33.56
CA LEU A 32 5.78 12.59 -32.21
C LEU A 32 6.87 12.37 -31.17
N ILE A 33 6.98 13.26 -30.19
CA ILE A 33 7.94 13.17 -29.07
C ILE A 33 7.18 13.42 -27.77
N GLY A 34 7.23 12.46 -26.86
CA GLY A 34 6.60 12.51 -25.53
C GLY A 34 7.61 12.33 -24.39
N GLY A 35 7.11 12.32 -23.15
CA GLY A 35 7.93 12.12 -21.94
C GLY A 35 7.18 11.38 -20.83
N CYS A 36 7.91 10.71 -19.94
CA CYS A 36 7.42 10.14 -18.67
C CYS A 36 8.00 10.97 -17.52
N CYS A 37 8.55 10.26 -16.55
CA CYS A 37 8.66 10.62 -15.16
C CYS A 37 9.92 11.44 -14.87
N GLY A 38 10.73 11.67 -15.90
CA GLY A 38 11.89 12.57 -15.92
C GLY A 38 11.71 13.78 -16.85
N THR A 39 10.53 13.99 -17.43
CA THR A 39 10.23 15.16 -18.28
C THR A 39 9.41 16.16 -17.48
N ALA A 40 10.06 17.20 -16.98
CA ALA A 40 9.44 18.25 -16.19
C ALA A 40 8.98 19.43 -17.07
N PRO A 41 8.20 20.39 -16.53
CA PRO A 41 7.80 21.58 -17.29
C PRO A 41 8.97 22.38 -17.89
N SER A 42 10.13 22.39 -17.24
CA SER A 42 11.37 23.02 -17.74
C SER A 42 11.88 22.37 -19.03
N HIS A 43 11.74 21.04 -19.17
CA HIS A 43 12.07 20.32 -20.40
C HIS A 43 11.14 20.72 -21.55
N ILE A 44 9.85 20.87 -21.29
CA ILE A 44 8.86 21.30 -22.30
C ILE A 44 9.15 22.73 -22.78
N GLN A 45 9.49 23.62 -21.86
CA GLN A 45 9.88 25.00 -22.19
C GLN A 45 11.15 25.03 -23.05
N GLU A 46 12.17 24.25 -22.69
CA GLU A 46 13.40 24.15 -23.46
C GLU A 46 13.13 23.56 -24.86
N PHE A 47 12.25 22.56 -24.99
CA PHE A 47 11.86 22.01 -26.29
C PHE A 47 11.16 23.07 -27.15
N ARG A 48 10.24 23.86 -26.57
CA ARG A 48 9.58 24.96 -27.27
C ARG A 48 10.57 26.00 -27.77
N SER A 49 11.54 26.36 -26.93
CA SER A 49 12.60 27.32 -27.28
C SER A 49 13.54 26.78 -28.38
N ALA A 50 14.02 25.54 -28.21
CA ALA A 50 15.08 24.97 -29.03
C ALA A 50 14.61 24.37 -30.37
N LEU A 51 13.42 23.78 -30.43
CA LEU A 51 12.99 22.98 -31.59
C LEU A 51 12.25 23.79 -32.67
N LYS A 52 11.87 25.05 -32.39
CA LYS A 52 11.14 25.95 -33.32
C LYS A 52 10.02 25.22 -34.10
N ILE A 53 9.25 24.40 -33.38
CA ILE A 53 8.18 23.58 -33.97
C ILE A 53 7.05 24.50 -34.42
N LYS A 54 6.71 24.46 -35.71
CA LYS A 54 5.51 25.13 -36.21
C LYS A 54 4.29 24.37 -35.71
N PRO A 55 3.31 25.05 -35.07
CA PRO A 55 2.07 24.39 -34.69
C PRO A 55 1.37 23.89 -35.95
N VAL A 56 1.27 22.57 -36.09
CA VAL A 56 0.45 21.94 -37.13
C VAL A 56 -0.98 21.94 -36.59
N ARG A 57 -1.89 22.63 -37.27
CA ARG A 57 -3.32 22.44 -37.03
C ARG A 57 -3.69 21.08 -37.60
N VAL A 58 -3.70 20.06 -36.74
CA VAL A 58 -4.28 18.77 -37.10
C VAL A 58 -5.78 19.00 -37.25
N ARG A 59 -6.31 18.80 -38.47
CA ARG A 59 -7.75 18.58 -38.63
C ARG A 59 -8.02 17.24 -37.98
N ILE A 60 -8.47 17.27 -36.74
CA ILE A 60 -9.10 16.11 -36.12
C ILE A 60 -10.36 15.90 -36.97
N GLN A 61 -10.31 14.97 -37.92
CA GLN A 61 -11.54 14.31 -38.32
C GLN A 61 -12.09 13.71 -37.04
N ASP A 62 -13.38 13.85 -36.77
CA ASP A 62 -14.06 13.23 -35.64
C ASP A 62 -13.86 11.71 -35.72
N VAL A 63 -12.69 11.25 -35.28
CA VAL A 63 -12.48 9.87 -34.90
C VAL A 63 -13.38 9.75 -33.71
N LYS A 64 -14.55 9.13 -33.91
CA LYS A 64 -15.32 8.55 -32.82
C LYS A 64 -14.40 7.54 -32.16
N ILE A 65 -13.57 8.00 -31.23
CA ILE A 65 -12.98 7.16 -30.22
C ILE A 65 -14.21 6.55 -29.57
N LYS A 66 -14.44 5.26 -29.79
CA LYS A 66 -15.29 4.52 -28.86
C LYS A 66 -14.55 4.67 -27.55
N GLU A 67 -14.98 5.62 -26.71
CA GLU A 67 -14.60 5.68 -25.32
C GLU A 67 -15.20 4.43 -24.67
N GLU A 68 -14.57 3.29 -24.91
CA GLU A 68 -14.42 2.27 -23.89
C GLU A 68 -13.18 2.66 -23.08
N VAL A 69 -13.17 3.88 -22.55
CA VAL A 69 -12.54 4.07 -21.26
C VAL A 69 -13.55 3.44 -20.32
N GLN A 70 -13.36 2.16 -20.00
CA GLN A 70 -13.80 1.73 -18.68
C GLN A 70 -13.08 2.69 -17.75
N GLU A 71 -13.78 3.72 -17.28
CA GLU A 71 -13.38 4.34 -16.03
C GLU A 71 -13.23 3.16 -15.09
N ASP A 72 -12.01 2.84 -14.71
CA ASP A 72 -11.78 1.92 -13.60
C ASP A 72 -12.63 2.50 -12.49
N ILE A 73 -13.77 1.86 -12.22
CA ILE A 73 -14.68 2.27 -11.16
C ILE A 73 -13.85 1.99 -9.93
N ILE A 74 -13.13 3.00 -9.43
CA ILE A 74 -12.49 2.92 -8.13
C ILE A 74 -13.70 2.90 -7.19
N PRO A 75 -14.05 1.74 -6.60
CA PRO A 75 -15.20 1.68 -5.71
C PRO A 75 -14.97 2.73 -4.61
N GLU A 76 -16.03 3.46 -4.25
CA GLU A 76 -15.92 4.39 -3.14
C GLU A 76 -15.39 3.64 -1.91
N PRO A 77 -14.48 4.23 -1.13
CA PRO A 77 -13.95 3.59 0.05
C PRO A 77 -15.10 3.27 1.01
N GLN A 78 -15.38 1.98 1.17
CA GLN A 78 -16.38 1.48 2.11
C GLN A 78 -15.72 1.21 3.46
N ASN A 79 -16.52 1.32 4.52
CA ASN A 79 -16.07 0.91 5.84
C ASN A 79 -15.89 -0.62 5.85
N GLY A 80 -14.80 -1.10 6.44
CA GLY A 80 -14.63 -2.54 6.66
C GLY A 80 -15.54 -3.06 7.78
N GLY A 81 -15.69 -4.38 7.87
CA GLY A 81 -16.59 -5.07 8.78
C GLY A 81 -16.39 -4.74 10.26
N PHE A 82 -15.18 -4.33 10.67
CA PHE A 82 -14.96 -3.77 12.02
C PHE A 82 -15.77 -2.49 12.25
N LEU A 83 -15.57 -1.47 11.41
CA LEU A 83 -16.24 -0.18 11.57
C LEU A 83 -17.75 -0.30 11.39
N GLU A 84 -18.20 -1.17 10.47
CA GLU A 84 -19.62 -1.44 10.26
C GLU A 84 -20.28 -2.17 11.44
N SER A 85 -19.51 -2.99 12.18
CA SER A 85 -20.02 -3.71 13.36
C SER A 85 -20.19 -2.84 14.61
N LEU A 86 -19.63 -1.62 14.62
CA LEU A 86 -19.68 -0.74 15.78
C LEU A 86 -21.08 -0.18 16.02
N GLN A 87 -21.52 -0.23 17.28
CA GLN A 87 -22.85 0.27 17.67
C GLN A 87 -22.85 1.80 17.88
N PRO A 88 -23.69 2.57 17.16
CA PRO A 88 -23.79 4.01 17.35
C PRO A 88 -24.18 4.39 18.79
N GLY A 89 -23.56 5.44 19.33
CA GLY A 89 -23.89 5.95 20.67
C GLY A 89 -23.37 5.09 21.84
N ARG A 90 -22.62 4.02 21.56
CA ARG A 90 -21.92 3.22 22.57
C ARG A 90 -20.41 3.39 22.42
N LEU A 91 -19.69 3.45 23.54
CA LEU A 91 -18.24 3.41 23.53
C LEU A 91 -17.78 1.98 23.14
N PRO A 92 -16.97 1.82 22.07
CA PRO A 92 -16.47 0.51 21.68
C PRO A 92 -15.46 -0.03 22.69
N ILE A 93 -15.51 -1.33 22.95
CA ILE A 93 -14.58 -2.06 23.82
C ILE A 93 -13.75 -2.96 22.93
N ILE A 94 -12.45 -2.68 22.89
CA ILE A 94 -11.47 -3.47 22.14
C ILE A 94 -10.50 -4.05 23.16
N VAL A 95 -10.22 -5.35 23.05
CA VAL A 95 -9.29 -6.03 23.94
C VAL A 95 -8.10 -6.55 23.14
N GLU A 96 -6.90 -6.20 23.59
CA GLU A 96 -5.66 -6.70 23.01
C GLU A 96 -5.30 -8.06 23.61
N LEU A 97 -5.02 -9.01 22.73
CA LEU A 97 -4.41 -10.29 23.05
C LEU A 97 -3.03 -10.36 22.43
N ASP A 98 -2.11 -10.99 23.14
CA ASP A 98 -0.84 -11.36 22.57
C ASP A 98 -0.96 -12.71 21.83
N PRO A 99 -0.38 -12.85 20.63
CA PRO A 99 -0.25 -14.16 19.99
C PRO A 99 0.61 -15.12 20.82
N PRO A 100 0.42 -16.44 20.68
CA PRO A 100 1.17 -17.43 21.45
C PRO A 100 2.65 -17.45 21.03
N THR A 101 3.53 -17.75 21.99
CA THR A 101 4.99 -17.95 21.77
C THR A 101 5.32 -19.35 21.25
N HIS A 102 4.33 -20.24 21.19
CA HIS A 102 4.46 -21.64 20.78
C HIS A 102 3.35 -21.99 19.77
N LEU A 103 3.42 -23.19 19.20
CA LEU A 103 2.46 -23.64 18.19
C LEU A 103 1.06 -23.92 18.75
N ASP A 104 0.94 -24.12 20.06
CA ASP A 104 -0.35 -24.29 20.71
C ASP A 104 -1.03 -22.92 20.91
N ALA A 105 -2.03 -22.66 20.08
CA ALA A 105 -2.83 -21.43 20.13
C ALA A 105 -4.07 -21.56 21.02
N GLU A 106 -4.40 -22.75 21.52
CA GLU A 106 -5.67 -23.03 22.20
C GLU A 106 -5.91 -22.10 23.40
N PRO A 107 -4.92 -21.80 24.28
CA PRO A 107 -5.14 -20.88 25.40
C PRO A 107 -5.54 -19.46 24.96
N VAL A 108 -5.01 -18.99 23.84
CA VAL A 108 -5.34 -17.67 23.27
C VAL A 108 -6.73 -17.71 22.64
N LEU A 109 -7.09 -18.81 21.97
CA LEU A 109 -8.39 -18.99 21.34
C LEU A 109 -9.52 -19.12 22.38
N GLU A 110 -9.31 -19.88 23.46
CA GLU A 110 -10.24 -19.93 24.60
C GLU A 110 -10.43 -18.56 25.25
N GLY A 111 -9.34 -17.79 25.38
CA GLY A 111 -9.41 -16.41 25.86
C GLY A 111 -10.26 -15.52 24.95
N ALA A 112 -10.06 -15.64 23.64
CA ALA A 112 -10.84 -14.90 22.64
C ALA A 112 -12.33 -15.28 22.66
N GLU A 113 -12.66 -16.56 22.83
CA GLU A 113 -14.05 -17.04 22.98
C GLU A 113 -14.73 -16.41 24.20
N ARG A 114 -14.05 -16.41 25.36
CA ARG A 114 -14.57 -15.75 26.57
C ARG A 114 -14.79 -14.26 26.40
N LEU A 115 -13.90 -13.58 25.67
CA LEU A 115 -14.05 -12.15 25.36
C LEU A 115 -15.23 -11.90 24.41
N ALA A 116 -15.45 -12.78 23.44
CA ALA A 116 -16.60 -12.72 22.55
C ALA A 116 -17.91 -12.90 23.32
N GLU A 117 -17.98 -13.90 24.22
CA GLU A 117 -19.13 -14.13 25.11
C GLU A 117 -19.41 -12.92 26.02
N ALA A 118 -18.36 -12.22 26.47
CA ALA A 118 -18.47 -10.99 27.25
C ALA A 118 -18.94 -9.77 26.44
N GLY A 119 -19.02 -9.86 25.11
CA GLY A 119 -19.53 -8.81 24.23
C GLY A 119 -18.50 -7.76 23.82
N VAL A 120 -17.24 -8.16 23.62
CA VAL A 120 -16.20 -7.29 23.05
C VAL A 120 -16.55 -6.91 21.60
N ASP A 121 -16.23 -5.67 21.18
CA ASP A 121 -16.46 -5.21 19.81
C ASP A 121 -15.42 -5.76 18.82
N ALA A 122 -14.18 -5.83 19.27
CA ALA A 122 -13.08 -6.38 18.49
C ALA A 122 -11.94 -6.88 19.38
N ILE A 123 -11.16 -7.79 18.83
CA ILE A 123 -9.93 -8.29 19.44
C ILE A 123 -8.74 -7.77 18.64
N SER A 124 -7.83 -7.04 19.28
CA SER A 124 -6.57 -6.65 18.64
C SER A 124 -5.46 -7.65 18.95
N LEU A 125 -4.52 -7.80 18.01
CA LEU A 125 -3.36 -8.68 18.16
C LEU A 125 -2.06 -7.88 17.99
N GLY A 126 -1.26 -7.83 19.05
CA GLY A 126 0.09 -7.25 19.05
C GLY A 126 1.05 -8.00 18.13
N GLU A 127 1.84 -7.29 17.32
CA GLU A 127 2.88 -7.92 16.49
C GLU A 127 4.21 -7.96 17.22
N ASN A 128 4.66 -9.17 17.58
CA ASN A 128 5.93 -9.46 18.26
C ASN A 128 6.29 -8.42 19.35
N PRO A 129 5.39 -8.14 20.33
CA PRO A 129 5.63 -7.15 21.37
C PRO A 129 6.92 -7.48 22.13
N LEU A 130 7.68 -6.43 22.45
CA LEU A 130 9.01 -6.52 23.08
C LEU A 130 10.03 -7.28 22.22
N ALA A 131 9.76 -7.39 20.91
CA ALA A 131 10.54 -8.13 19.94
C ALA A 131 10.72 -9.63 20.25
N ILE A 132 9.76 -10.20 20.98
CA ILE A 132 9.73 -11.63 21.26
C ILE A 132 8.98 -12.31 20.12
N LEU A 133 9.58 -13.35 19.54
CA LEU A 133 8.95 -14.16 18.49
C LEU A 133 7.63 -14.76 18.98
N ARG A 134 6.57 -14.50 18.23
CA ARG A 134 5.25 -15.10 18.43
C ARG A 134 4.68 -15.60 17.11
N ALA A 135 3.59 -16.37 17.19
CA ALA A 135 2.85 -16.77 16.02
C ALA A 135 2.34 -15.54 15.23
N GLY A 136 2.34 -15.65 13.90
CA GLY A 136 1.94 -14.55 13.02
C GLY A 136 0.47 -14.14 13.19
N ASN A 137 0.22 -12.83 13.22
CA ASN A 137 -1.12 -12.28 13.53
C ASN A 137 -2.20 -12.71 12.54
N LEU A 138 -1.90 -12.88 11.24
CA LEU A 138 -2.91 -13.28 10.25
C LEU A 138 -3.54 -14.64 10.55
N GLY A 139 -2.70 -15.62 10.90
CA GLY A 139 -3.18 -16.96 11.24
C GLY A 139 -4.03 -16.95 12.50
N VAL A 140 -3.53 -16.31 13.56
CA VAL A 140 -4.24 -16.24 14.85
C VAL A 140 -5.55 -15.45 14.71
N ALA A 141 -5.53 -14.31 14.02
CA ALA A 141 -6.74 -13.52 13.73
C ALA A 141 -7.79 -14.33 12.97
N SER A 142 -7.37 -15.04 11.91
CA SER A 142 -8.26 -15.88 11.11
C SER A 142 -8.93 -16.96 11.96
N LEU A 143 -8.15 -17.64 12.83
CA LEU A 143 -8.69 -18.65 13.74
C LEU A 143 -9.69 -18.05 14.74
N ILE A 144 -9.36 -16.91 15.35
CA ILE A 144 -10.28 -16.20 16.27
C ILE A 144 -11.59 -15.85 15.56
N ARG A 145 -11.53 -15.28 14.34
CA ARG A 145 -12.72 -14.95 13.56
C ARG A 145 -13.56 -16.17 13.25
N GLN A 146 -12.94 -17.26 12.81
CA GLN A 146 -13.63 -18.50 12.48
C GLN A 146 -14.37 -19.11 13.67
N ARG A 147 -13.81 -19.00 14.88
CA ARG A 147 -14.43 -19.55 16.09
C ARG A 147 -15.48 -18.64 16.71
N THR A 148 -15.23 -17.32 16.73
CA THR A 148 -16.02 -16.37 17.52
C THR A 148 -16.93 -15.47 16.68
N GLY A 149 -16.64 -15.28 15.40
CA GLY A 149 -17.28 -14.30 14.54
C GLY A 149 -16.92 -12.84 14.85
N VAL A 150 -16.14 -12.58 15.91
CA VAL A 150 -15.75 -11.22 16.33
C VAL A 150 -14.76 -10.63 15.34
N GLN A 151 -14.79 -9.30 15.18
CA GLN A 151 -13.86 -8.58 14.32
C GLN A 151 -12.46 -8.55 14.95
N THR A 152 -11.43 -8.73 14.13
CA THR A 152 -10.04 -8.74 14.60
C THR A 152 -9.26 -7.59 13.98
N ILE A 153 -8.39 -6.98 14.78
CA ILE A 153 -7.50 -5.90 14.36
C ILE A 153 -6.06 -6.40 14.47
N ILE A 154 -5.35 -6.50 13.35
CA ILE A 154 -3.93 -6.90 13.40
C ILE A 154 -3.05 -5.67 13.58
N HIS A 155 -2.08 -5.73 14.48
CA HIS A 155 -0.99 -4.76 14.47
C HIS A 155 -0.05 -5.11 13.32
N GLN A 156 0.40 -4.08 12.59
CA GLN A 156 1.36 -4.21 11.51
C GLN A 156 2.52 -3.24 11.72
N THR A 157 3.69 -3.80 11.89
CA THR A 157 4.99 -3.13 11.93
C THR A 157 5.71 -3.28 10.60
N GLY A 158 6.66 -2.39 10.32
CA GLY A 158 7.57 -2.53 9.18
C GLY A 158 8.94 -3.10 9.56
N ARG A 159 9.13 -3.57 10.81
CA ARG A 159 10.45 -3.95 11.32
C ARG A 159 11.02 -5.17 10.61
N ASP A 160 10.22 -6.24 10.56
CA ASP A 160 10.66 -7.56 10.14
C ASP A 160 10.26 -7.89 8.68
N LEU A 161 9.67 -6.93 7.97
CA LEU A 161 9.13 -7.11 6.63
C LEU A 161 9.58 -6.00 5.70
N ASN A 162 9.98 -6.39 4.49
CA ASN A 162 10.17 -5.44 3.39
C ASN A 162 8.80 -5.00 2.81
N ALA A 163 8.83 -4.00 1.92
CA ALA A 163 7.62 -3.46 1.31
C ALA A 163 6.77 -4.52 0.59
N LEU A 164 7.39 -5.49 -0.10
CA LEU A 164 6.68 -6.57 -0.78
C LEU A 164 6.01 -7.50 0.24
N GLY A 165 6.67 -7.81 1.35
CA GLY A 165 6.14 -8.60 2.45
C GLY A 165 4.91 -7.94 3.07
N ILE A 166 4.97 -6.64 3.34
CA ILE A 166 3.82 -5.87 3.84
C ILE A 166 2.67 -5.90 2.83
N GLN A 167 2.93 -5.65 1.55
CA GLN A 167 1.90 -5.68 0.50
C GLN A 167 1.22 -7.06 0.39
N SER A 168 2.02 -8.12 0.34
CA SER A 168 1.51 -9.50 0.32
C SER A 168 0.65 -9.79 1.54
N ARG A 169 1.05 -9.29 2.71
CA ARG A 169 0.33 -9.48 3.96
C ARG A 169 -1.00 -8.71 3.99
N MET A 170 -1.05 -7.50 3.42
CA MET A 170 -2.32 -6.78 3.28
C MET A 170 -3.28 -7.48 2.32
N MET A 171 -2.76 -8.08 1.24
CA MET A 171 -3.56 -8.90 0.32
C MET A 171 -4.11 -10.14 1.03
N GLU A 172 -3.28 -10.83 1.81
CA GLU A 172 -3.70 -11.99 2.60
C GLU A 172 -4.73 -11.62 3.67
N ALA A 173 -4.55 -10.49 4.37
CA ALA A 173 -5.53 -9.97 5.33
C ALA A 173 -6.91 -9.82 4.69
N HIS A 174 -6.98 -9.19 3.52
CA HIS A 174 -8.22 -9.01 2.78
C HIS A 174 -8.86 -10.37 2.40
N LEU A 175 -8.07 -11.33 1.90
CA LEU A 175 -8.57 -12.66 1.55
C LEU A 175 -9.12 -13.43 2.77
N LEU A 176 -8.57 -13.19 3.96
CA LEU A 176 -9.02 -13.77 5.22
C LEU A 176 -10.16 -12.97 5.87
N GLY A 177 -10.65 -11.90 5.23
CA GLY A 177 -11.69 -11.02 5.76
C GLY A 177 -11.23 -10.24 7.01
N ILE A 178 -9.94 -9.95 7.12
CA ILE A 178 -9.33 -9.09 8.13
C ILE A 178 -9.16 -7.71 7.51
N GLU A 179 -10.04 -6.79 7.89
CA GLU A 179 -10.18 -5.48 7.23
C GLU A 179 -9.73 -4.31 8.11
N ALA A 180 -9.30 -4.59 9.35
CA ALA A 180 -8.80 -3.60 10.29
C ALA A 180 -7.33 -3.86 10.62
N VAL A 181 -6.50 -2.86 10.35
CA VAL A 181 -5.05 -2.90 10.58
C VAL A 181 -4.64 -1.69 11.42
N LEU A 182 -3.90 -1.93 12.50
CA LEU A 182 -3.25 -0.87 13.27
C LEU A 182 -1.79 -0.77 12.85
N ALA A 183 -1.46 0.25 12.07
CA ALA A 183 -0.07 0.52 11.69
C ALA A 183 0.71 1.07 12.89
N VAL A 184 1.77 0.37 13.28
CA VAL A 184 2.63 0.71 14.42
C VAL A 184 4.09 0.78 13.99
N SER A 185 4.89 1.63 14.63
CA SER A 185 6.34 1.69 14.35
C SER A 185 7.07 0.41 14.76
N GLY A 186 6.55 -0.28 15.78
CA GLY A 186 7.23 -1.36 16.49
C GLY A 186 8.27 -0.83 17.49
N ASP A 187 8.74 -1.71 18.37
CA ASP A 187 9.91 -1.46 19.23
C ASP A 187 11.22 -1.34 18.43
N SER A 188 12.29 -0.93 19.11
CA SER A 188 13.63 -0.88 18.51
C SER A 188 14.21 -2.28 18.33
N ALA A 189 14.78 -2.56 17.15
CA ALA A 189 15.52 -3.79 16.88
C ALA A 189 16.81 -3.94 17.72
N ALA A 190 17.28 -2.85 18.35
CA ALA A 190 18.51 -2.86 19.15
C ALA A 190 18.37 -3.58 20.51
N GLY A 191 17.15 -3.85 20.97
CA GLY A 191 16.87 -4.44 22.30
C GLY A 191 16.64 -5.95 22.30
N THR A 192 17.00 -6.66 21.23
CA THR A 192 16.48 -8.00 20.93
C THR A 192 17.61 -8.97 20.59
N ASP A 193 17.41 -10.26 20.85
CA ASP A 193 18.37 -11.33 20.52
C ASP A 193 18.19 -11.89 19.10
N GLN A 194 17.22 -11.35 18.34
CA GLN A 194 16.92 -11.78 16.98
C GLN A 194 17.80 -11.04 15.96
N PRO A 195 18.45 -11.76 15.02
CA PRO A 195 19.20 -11.14 13.94
C PRO A 195 18.24 -10.39 13.01
N GLY A 196 18.55 -9.11 12.75
CA GLY A 196 17.84 -8.27 11.78
C GLY A 196 18.20 -8.56 10.33
#